data_AF-H9F716-F1
#
_entry.id   AF-H9F716-F1
#
_cell.length_a   1.000
_cell.length_b   1.000
_cell.length_c   1.000
_cell.angle_alpha   90.00
_cell.angle_beta   90.00
_cell.angle_gamma   90.00
#
_symmetry.space_group_name_H-M   'P 1'
#
loop_
_entity.id
_entity.type
_entity.pdbx_description
1 polymer ?
#
loop_
_entity_poly.entity_id
_entity_poly.type
_entity_poly.pdbx_seq_one_letter_code
_entity_poly.pdbx_strand_id
1 'polypeptide(L)'
;FKVEQKVDFKDVLYSLNITEIFSGGCDLSGITDSSEVYVSQVMQKVFFEINEDGSEAATSTGIHIPVIMSLAQNRFVANHPFLFIMKHNPTESILFMGRVTNPDTQEIKGRDLDSL
;
A
#
# COMPACT_ATOMS: atom_id res chain seq x y z
N PHE A 1 7.92 -5.21 10.11
CA PHE A 1 8.28 -5.56 8.73
C PHE A 1 8.16 -4.32 7.85
N LYS A 2 8.93 -4.26 6.75
CA LYS A 2 8.94 -3.12 5.83
C LYS A 2 8.41 -3.54 4.46
N VAL A 3 7.69 -2.65 3.80
CA VAL A 3 7.31 -2.79 2.39
C VAL A 3 7.65 -1.49 1.67
N GLU A 4 8.32 -1.63 0.54
CA GLU A 4 8.61 -0.53 -0.38
C GLU A 4 8.26 -0.99 -1.79
N GLN A 5 7.44 -0.21 -2.48
CA GLN A 5 6.99 -0.53 -3.83
C GLN A 5 6.92 0.73 -4.68
N LYS A 6 7.35 0.62 -5.93
CA LYS A 6 7.15 1.64 -6.96
C LYS A 6 6.47 0.94 -8.15
N VAL A 7 5.30 1.42 -8.54
CA VAL A 7 4.50 0.81 -9.61
C VAL A 7 4.11 1.88 -10.63
N ASP A 8 4.25 1.54 -11.90
CA ASP A 8 3.53 2.27 -12.96
C ASP A 8 2.10 1.77 -13.02
N PHE A 9 1.17 2.65 -12.68
CA PHE A 9 -0.24 2.38 -12.73
C PHE A 9 -0.80 2.50 -14.14
N LYS A 10 -0.01 2.90 -15.14
CA LYS A 10 -0.48 2.96 -16.53
C LYS A 10 -1.14 1.65 -16.96
N ASP A 11 -0.44 0.53 -16.90
CA ASP A 11 -1.00 -0.77 -17.34
C ASP A 11 -2.22 -1.19 -16.52
N VAL A 12 -2.23 -0.89 -15.22
CA VAL A 12 -3.37 -1.16 -14.34
C VAL A 12 -4.58 -0.33 -14.77
N LEU A 13 -4.41 0.97 -14.99
CA LEU A 13 -5.46 1.89 -15.43
C LEU A 13 -5.97 1.51 -16.83
N TYR A 14 -5.08 1.09 -17.73
CA TYR A 14 -5.46 0.52 -19.03
C TYR A 14 -6.36 -0.71 -18.87
N SER A 15 -6.01 -1.63 -17.97
CA SER A 15 -6.83 -2.82 -17.70
C SER A 15 -8.19 -2.50 -17.09
N LEU A 16 -8.33 -1.32 -16.47
CA LEU A 16 -9.58 -0.76 -15.95
C LEU A 16 -10.33 0.09 -16.99
N ASN A 17 -9.94 0.04 -18.27
CA ASN A 17 -10.47 0.84 -19.38
C ASN A 17 -10.24 2.35 -19.27
N ILE A 18 -9.37 2.81 -18.38
CA ILE A 18 -8.90 4.20 -18.34
C ILE A 18 -7.74 4.29 -19.33
N THR A 19 -8.05 4.58 -20.58
CA THR A 19 -7.09 4.53 -21.71
C THR A 19 -6.92 5.88 -22.40
N GLU A 20 -8.00 6.67 -22.49
CA GLU A 20 -8.04 7.93 -23.23
C GLU A 20 -6.95 8.90 -22.75
N ILE A 21 -6.79 9.07 -21.43
CA ILE A 21 -5.83 9.99 -20.80
C ILE A 21 -4.37 9.75 -21.21
N PHE A 22 -4.06 8.56 -21.74
CA PHE A 22 -2.72 8.14 -22.16
C PHE A 22 -2.47 8.29 -23.66
N SER A 23 -3.43 8.82 -24.40
CA SER A 23 -3.38 9.00 -25.85
C SER A 23 -3.52 10.47 -26.24
N GLY A 24 -2.94 10.85 -27.38
CA GLY A 24 -3.08 12.21 -27.90
C GLY A 24 -4.54 12.53 -28.25
N GLY A 25 -4.97 13.75 -27.95
CA GLY A 25 -6.35 14.19 -28.15
C GLY A 25 -7.28 13.93 -26.97
N CYS A 26 -6.76 13.48 -25.82
CA CYS A 26 -7.55 13.40 -24.58
C CYS A 26 -7.96 14.79 -24.09
N ASP A 27 -9.14 14.87 -23.48
CA ASP A 27 -9.62 16.12 -22.88
C ASP A 27 -8.98 16.33 -21.50
N LEU A 28 -7.97 17.21 -21.45
CA LEU A 28 -7.36 17.73 -20.22
C LEU A 28 -7.62 19.22 -20.01
N SER A 29 -8.69 19.77 -20.61
CA SER A 29 -9.04 21.20 -20.56
C SER A 29 -9.24 21.74 -19.13
N GLY A 30 -9.59 20.88 -18.17
CA GLY A 30 -9.66 21.22 -16.75
C GLY A 30 -8.30 21.44 -16.06
N ILE A 31 -7.19 21.08 -16.72
CA ILE A 31 -5.82 21.18 -16.20
C ILE A 31 -5.00 22.19 -17.02
N THR A 32 -5.17 22.21 -18.35
CA THR A 32 -4.42 23.09 -19.25
C THR A 32 -5.20 23.39 -20.52
N ASP A 33 -4.97 24.57 -21.10
CA ASP A 33 -5.54 24.98 -22.39
C ASP A 33 -4.84 24.30 -23.59
N SER A 34 -3.75 23.56 -23.37
CA SER A 34 -3.03 22.86 -24.44
C SER A 34 -3.74 21.56 -24.83
N SER A 35 -4.05 21.39 -26.12
CA SER A 35 -4.63 20.15 -26.66
C SER A 35 -3.59 19.09 -27.04
N GLU A 36 -2.30 19.38 -26.86
CA GLU A 36 -1.20 18.49 -27.27
C GLU A 36 -0.60 17.70 -26.11
N VAL A 37 -1.18 17.79 -24.91
CA VAL A 37 -0.72 17.07 -23.73
C VAL A 37 -1.51 15.80 -23.48
N TYR A 38 -0.85 14.79 -22.93
CA TYR A 38 -1.46 13.56 -22.43
C TYR A 38 -0.64 13.04 -21.25
N VAL A 39 -1.22 12.13 -20.46
CA VAL A 39 -0.53 11.49 -19.34
C VAL A 39 0.42 10.43 -19.90
N SER A 40 1.72 10.60 -19.70
CA SER A 40 2.70 9.61 -20.17
C SER A 40 2.84 8.42 -19.22
N GLN A 41 2.81 8.66 -17.90
CA GLN A 41 3.01 7.68 -16.83
C GLN A 41 2.21 8.04 -15.56
N VAL A 42 1.87 7.04 -14.74
CA VAL A 42 1.26 7.26 -13.41
C VAL A 42 2.07 6.50 -12.36
N MET A 43 2.98 7.20 -11.71
CA MET A 43 3.89 6.62 -10.72
C MET A 43 3.30 6.65 -9.31
N GLN A 44 3.07 5.47 -8.72
CA GLN A 44 2.78 5.35 -7.30
C GLN A 44 3.97 4.73 -6.57
N LYS A 45 4.54 5.50 -5.63
CA LYS A 45 5.57 5.00 -4.71
C LYS A 45 4.96 4.88 -3.31
N VAL A 46 5.09 3.71 -2.71
CA VAL A 46 4.63 3.40 -1.36
C VAL A 46 5.81 2.93 -0.53
N PHE A 47 5.91 3.46 0.68
CA PHE A 47 6.80 2.97 1.73
C PHE A 47 5.97 2.87 3.00
N PHE A 48 6.01 1.72 3.67
CA PHE A 48 5.52 1.61 5.03
C PHE A 48 6.35 0.63 5.84
N GLU A 49 6.40 0.88 7.14
CA GLU A 49 7.15 0.10 8.10
C GLU A 49 6.26 -0.10 9.33
N ILE A 50 6.05 -1.36 9.70
CA ILE A 50 5.34 -1.72 10.93
C ILE A 50 6.38 -2.15 11.95
N ASN A 51 6.51 -1.34 13.00
CA ASN A 51 7.43 -1.53 14.11
C ASN A 51 6.65 -1.71 15.42
N GLU A 52 7.36 -2.21 16.43
CA GLU A 52 6.79 -2.56 17.73
C GLU A 52 6.50 -1.35 18.62
N ASP A 53 6.97 -0.15 18.27
CA ASP A 53 6.67 1.08 19.01
C ASP A 53 5.17 1.41 19.03
N GLY A 54 4.39 0.95 18.05
CA GLY A 54 2.92 1.00 18.09
C GLY A 54 2.26 -0.06 18.99
N SER A 55 3.03 -1.08 19.39
CA SER A 55 2.67 -2.16 20.32
C SER A 55 3.21 -1.91 21.74
N GLU A 56 4.09 -0.93 21.94
CA GLU A 56 4.59 -0.52 23.25
C GLU A 56 3.46 0.07 24.11
N ALA A 57 2.45 0.68 23.48
CA ALA A 57 1.20 1.10 24.13
C ALA A 57 0.35 -0.08 24.66
N ALA A 58 0.52 -1.31 24.13
CA ALA A 58 -0.21 -2.49 24.58
C ALA A 58 0.52 -3.28 25.69
N THR A 59 1.80 -3.01 25.94
CA THR A 59 2.59 -3.64 27.02
C THR A 59 2.31 -3.03 28.40
N SER A 60 1.77 -1.80 28.46
CA SER A 60 1.50 -1.10 29.72
C SER A 60 0.18 -1.52 30.41
N THR A 61 -0.77 -2.13 29.70
CA THR A 61 -1.98 -2.68 30.32
C THR A 61 -1.73 -4.04 30.98
N GLY A 62 -0.97 -4.04 32.06
CA GLY A 62 -0.92 -5.13 33.04
C GLY A 62 -2.23 -5.21 33.83
N ILE A 63 -3.32 -5.61 33.17
CA ILE A 63 -4.59 -5.87 33.84
C ILE A 63 -4.49 -7.28 34.44
N HIS A 64 -4.42 -7.36 35.77
CA HIS A 64 -4.73 -8.57 36.53
C HIS A 64 -6.20 -8.94 36.29
N ILE A 65 -6.48 -9.67 35.21
CA ILE A 65 -7.82 -10.24 34.97
C ILE A 65 -7.88 -11.56 35.75
N PRO A 66 -8.84 -11.73 36.69
CA PRO A 66 -9.01 -13.00 37.39
C PRO A 66 -9.28 -14.14 36.39
N VAL A 67 -8.64 -15.27 36.63
CA VAL A 67 -8.46 -16.50 35.81
C VAL A 67 -9.74 -17.09 35.18
N ILE A 68 -10.92 -16.56 35.46
CA ILE A 68 -12.22 -17.09 35.04
C ILE A 68 -12.65 -16.57 33.65
N MET A 69 -12.06 -15.48 33.14
CA MET A 69 -12.34 -14.94 31.80
C MET A 69 -11.33 -15.42 30.73
N SER A 70 -10.80 -16.64 30.87
CA SER A 70 -10.05 -17.31 29.80
C SER A 70 -11.03 -17.78 28.72
N LEU A 71 -11.73 -16.83 28.10
CA LEU A 71 -12.30 -17.01 26.77
C LEU A 71 -11.11 -17.25 25.86
N ALA A 72 -11.04 -18.44 25.26
CA ALA A 72 -9.96 -18.88 24.40
C ALA A 72 -9.38 -17.71 23.59
N GLN A 73 -8.17 -17.26 23.95
CA GLN A 73 -7.49 -16.24 23.18
C GLN A 73 -7.27 -16.82 21.79
N ASN A 74 -7.98 -16.29 20.80
CA ASN A 74 -7.78 -16.66 19.41
C ASN A 74 -6.37 -16.25 19.03
N ARG A 75 -5.47 -17.24 18.94
CA ARG A 75 -4.07 -17.02 18.58
C ARG A 75 -3.99 -16.72 17.08
N PHE A 76 -3.57 -15.51 16.74
CA PHE A 76 -3.24 -15.13 15.37
C PHE A 76 -1.73 -15.26 15.14
N VAL A 77 -1.32 -16.10 14.18
CA VAL A 77 0.09 -16.30 13.83
C VAL A 77 0.27 -15.99 12.34
N ALA A 78 0.79 -14.80 12.04
CA ALA A 78 1.08 -14.35 10.68
C ALA A 78 2.48 -14.78 10.22
N ASN A 79 2.76 -16.08 10.22
CA ASN A 79 4.06 -16.67 9.82
C ASN A 79 4.05 -17.26 8.38
N HIS A 80 3.08 -16.88 7.57
CA HIS A 80 2.85 -17.31 6.18
C HIS A 80 2.13 -16.17 5.44
N PRO A 81 1.93 -16.23 4.11
CA PRO A 81 1.36 -15.11 3.37
C PRO A 81 0.06 -14.56 3.96
N PHE A 82 0.01 -13.24 4.18
CA PHE A 82 -1.11 -12.56 4.81
C PHE A 82 -1.48 -11.27 4.10
N LEU A 83 -2.72 -10.82 4.27
CA LEU A 83 -3.22 -9.53 3.83
C LEU A 83 -3.21 -8.55 5.00
N PHE A 84 -3.03 -7.26 4.71
CA PHE A 84 -3.19 -6.18 5.67
C PHE A 84 -3.98 -5.03 5.05
N ILE A 85 -4.72 -4.31 5.90
CA ILE A 85 -5.49 -3.12 5.53
C ILE A 85 -5.27 -2.08 6.63
N MET A 86 -4.89 -0.87 6.25
CA MET A 86 -4.91 0.29 7.13
C MET A 86 -6.19 1.07 6.81
N LYS A 87 -7.12 1.09 7.78
CA LYS A 87 -8.42 1.75 7.63
C LYS A 87 -8.53 2.93 8.60
N HIS A 88 -9.01 4.06 8.12
CA HIS A 88 -9.50 5.11 8.99
C HIS A 88 -10.91 4.75 9.47
N ASN A 89 -11.05 4.36 10.74
CA ASN A 89 -12.31 3.83 11.26
C ASN A 89 -13.51 4.79 11.17
N PRO A 90 -13.38 6.09 11.50
CA PRO A 90 -14.51 7.02 11.43
C PRO A 90 -15.12 7.21 10.03
N THR A 91 -14.29 7.21 8.98
CA THR A 91 -14.75 7.41 7.58
C THR A 91 -14.80 6.12 6.78
N GLU A 92 -14.41 5.00 7.40
CA GLU A 92 -14.22 3.69 6.78
C GLU A 92 -13.27 3.66 5.57
N SER A 93 -12.48 4.72 5.38
CA SER A 93 -11.60 4.85 4.22
C SER A 93 -10.41 3.90 4.33
N ILE A 94 -10.14 3.15 3.26
CA ILE A 94 -8.93 2.34 3.13
C ILE A 94 -7.79 3.27 2.74
N LEU A 95 -6.81 3.40 3.63
CA LEU A 95 -5.61 4.21 3.41
C LEU A 95 -4.53 3.38 2.71
N PHE A 96 -4.39 2.12 3.12
CA PHE A 96 -3.45 1.17 2.52
C PHE A 96 -4.05 -0.23 2.51
N MET A 97 -3.71 -1.00 1.48
CA MET A 97 -4.02 -2.41 1.39
C MET A 97 -2.85 -3.13 0.71
N GLY A 98 -2.54 -4.33 1.17
CA GLY A 98 -1.52 -5.13 0.51
C GLY A 98 -1.45 -6.55 1.02
N ARG A 99 -0.47 -7.27 0.47
CA ARG A 99 -0.18 -8.67 0.78
C ARG A 99 1.31 -8.83 1.05
N VAL A 100 1.66 -9.48 2.15
CA VAL A 100 3.02 -9.95 2.41
C VAL A 100 3.07 -11.41 2.02
N THR A 101 3.95 -11.76 1.08
CA THR A 101 4.18 -13.15 0.66
C THR A 101 5.58 -13.63 1.03
N ASN A 102 6.56 -12.74 0.99
CA ASN A 102 7.92 -12.98 1.43
C ASN A 102 8.46 -11.73 2.18
N PRO A 103 8.64 -11.78 3.51
CA PRO A 103 9.01 -10.63 4.34
C PRO A 103 10.46 -10.16 4.13
N ASP A 104 11.31 -10.99 3.51
CA ASP A 104 12.73 -10.70 3.27
C ASP A 104 12.98 -9.93 1.96
N THR A 105 11.95 -9.70 1.16
CA THR A 105 12.13 -9.13 -0.19
C THR A 105 12.32 -7.62 -0.13
N GLN A 106 13.57 -7.16 -0.14
CA GLN A 106 13.90 -5.87 -0.72
C GLN A 106 13.93 -6.04 -2.24
N GLU A 107 12.82 -5.77 -2.93
CA GLU A 107 12.87 -5.64 -4.40
C GLU A 107 13.61 -4.34 -4.75
N ILE A 108 14.93 -4.41 -4.78
CA ILE A 108 15.77 -3.44 -5.48
C ILE A 108 15.63 -3.77 -6.98
N LYS A 109 14.60 -3.23 -7.63
CA LYS A 109 14.53 -3.20 -9.10
C LYS A 109 14.34 -1.75 -9.55
N GLY A 110 15.46 -1.08 -9.81
CA GLY A 110 15.47 0.27 -10.36
C GLY A 110 16.73 1.09 -10.10
N ARG A 111 17.93 0.50 -10.15
CA ARG A 111 19.15 1.27 -10.38
C ARG A 111 19.90 0.72 -11.59
N ASP A 112 20.16 1.64 -12.50
CA ASP A 112 21.16 1.67 -13.56
C ASP A 112 20.91 0.82 -14.81
N LEU A 113 20.07 1.36 -15.70
CA LEU A 113 20.20 1.15 -17.16
C LEU A 113 20.43 2.45 -17.95
N ASP A 114 20.53 3.61 -17.29
CA ASP A 114 20.81 4.90 -17.94
C ASP A 114 22.28 5.34 -17.76
N SER A 115 23.21 4.39 -17.71
CA SER A 115 24.65 4.67 -17.63
C SER A 115 25.47 3.93 -18.68
N LEU A 116 24.95 3.86 -19.91
CA LEU A 116 25.72 3.68 -21.16
C LEU A 116 25.14 4.57 -22.25
#